data_AF-A0A432K939-F1
#
_entry.id   AF-A0A432K939-F1
#
_cell.length_a   1.000
_cell.length_b   1.000
_cell.length_c   1.000
_cell.angle_alpha   90.00
_cell.angle_beta   90.00
_cell.angle_gamma   90.00
#
_symmetry.space_group_name_H-M   'P 1'
#
loop_
_entity.id
_entity.type
_entity.pdbx_description
1 polymer ?
#
loop_
_entity_poly.entity_id
_entity_poly.type
_entity_poly.pdbx_seq_one_letter_code
_entity_poly.pdbx_strand_id
1 'polypeptide(L)'
;MDLFKKTLGFLWNRYVIAFLVFVFFVLILGPNNLRTQYRLSKVEEDIRNERQFYLDEIEKNRKISEELMTNLDNLERFAREKYWMKRDNEDVYLIIRREEGDSKKTK
;
A
#
# COMPACT_ATOMS: atom_id res chain seq x y z
N MET A 1 43.42 -30.56 -21.08
CA MET A 1 42.36 -31.48 -21.53
C MET A 1 42.21 -32.72 -20.64
N ASP A 2 43.23 -33.13 -19.88
CA ASP A 2 43.14 -34.31 -19.00
C ASP A 2 42.32 -34.12 -17.72
N LEU A 3 42.27 -32.89 -17.19
CA LEU A 3 41.44 -32.56 -16.03
C LEU A 3 39.94 -32.78 -16.31
N PHE A 4 39.48 -32.45 -17.52
CA PHE A 4 38.07 -32.60 -17.92
C PHE A 4 37.64 -34.06 -18.07
N LYS A 5 38.53 -34.94 -18.54
CA LYS A 5 38.22 -36.38 -18.68
C LYS A 5 38.16 -37.08 -17.32
N LYS A 6 39.02 -36.66 -16.39
CA LYS A 6 39.05 -37.18 -15.01
C LYS A 6 37.84 -36.72 -14.19
N THR A 7 37.39 -35.47 -14.37
CA THR A 7 36.16 -34.98 -13.74
C THR A 7 34.91 -35.62 -14.32
N LEU A 8 34.84 -35.86 -15.64
CA LEU A 8 33.72 -36.57 -16.28
C LEU A 8 33.53 -38.00 -15.76
N GLY A 9 34.63 -38.73 -15.53
CA GLY A 9 34.58 -40.08 -14.96
C GLY A 9 34.08 -40.10 -13.50
N PHE A 10 34.41 -39.08 -12.71
CA PHE A 10 33.90 -38.92 -11.34
C PHE A 10 32.40 -38.55 -11.31
N LEU A 11 31.96 -37.73 -12.29
CA LEU A 11 30.56 -37.34 -12.48
C LEU A 11 29.63 -38.52 -12.85
N TRP A 12 30.17 -39.62 -13.40
CA TRP A 12 29.39 -40.82 -13.75
C TRP A 12 29.15 -41.78 -12.57
N ASN A 13 29.60 -41.43 -11.36
CA ASN A 13 29.26 -42.19 -10.16
C ASN A 13 27.80 -41.93 -9.74
N ARG A 14 27.02 -43.00 -9.53
CA ARG A 14 25.61 -42.93 -9.06
C ARG A 14 25.42 -42.06 -7.82
N TYR A 15 26.41 -42.01 -6.92
CA TYR A 15 26.34 -41.17 -5.71
C TYR A 15 26.51 -39.67 -6.02
N VAL A 16 27.37 -39.33 -6.98
CA VAL A 16 27.61 -37.94 -7.41
C VAL A 16 26.39 -37.40 -8.17
N ILE A 17 25.77 -38.22 -9.02
CA ILE A 17 24.54 -37.87 -9.72
C ILE A 17 23.40 -37.67 -8.73
N ALA A 18 23.22 -38.58 -7.76
CA ALA A 18 22.19 -38.44 -6.73
C ALA A 18 22.38 -37.16 -5.90
N PHE A 19 23.63 -36.85 -5.53
CA PHE A 19 23.96 -35.61 -4.83
C PHE A 19 23.68 -34.36 -5.68
N LEU A 20 24.04 -34.37 -6.96
CA LEU A 20 23.77 -33.26 -7.88
C LEU A 20 22.27 -33.02 -8.07
N VAL A 21 21.48 -34.09 -8.22
CA VAL A 21 20.02 -33.99 -8.30
C VAL A 21 19.46 -33.44 -6.99
N PHE A 22 19.94 -33.91 -5.84
CA PHE A 22 19.52 -33.38 -4.54
C PHE A 22 19.80 -31.88 -4.40
N VAL A 23 21.02 -31.44 -4.75
CA VAL A 23 21.41 -30.02 -4.72
C VAL A 23 20.58 -29.21 -5.72
N PHE A 24 20.38 -29.71 -6.94
CA PHE A 24 19.55 -29.07 -7.95
C PHE A 24 18.11 -28.85 -7.46
N PHE A 25 17.51 -29.87 -6.82
CA PHE A 25 16.19 -29.76 -6.19
C PHE A 25 16.17 -28.70 -5.08
N VAL A 26 17.16 -28.69 -4.18
CA VAL A 26 17.23 -27.70 -3.09
C VAL A 26 17.41 -26.28 -3.63
N LEU A 27 18.17 -26.09 -4.70
CA LEU A 27 18.42 -24.77 -5.28
C LEU A 27 17.23 -24.24 -6.09
N ILE A 28 16.53 -25.10 -6.83
CA ILE A 28 15.45 -24.66 -7.74
C ILE A 28 14.07 -24.72 -7.07
N LEU A 29 13.80 -25.76 -6.29
CA LEU A 29 12.52 -25.96 -5.59
C LEU A 29 12.58 -25.47 -4.13
N GLY A 30 13.74 -25.06 -3.64
CA GLY A 30 13.89 -24.54 -2.29
C GLY A 30 13.21 -23.19 -2.07
N PRO A 31 12.98 -22.82 -0.79
CA PRO A 31 12.28 -21.58 -0.42
C PRO A 31 13.07 -20.31 -0.76
N ASN A 32 14.40 -20.45 -0.97
CA ASN A 32 15.31 -19.33 -1.24
C ASN A 32 15.37 -18.96 -2.73
N ASN A 33 14.20 -18.95 -3.37
CA ASN A 33 14.06 -18.68 -4.79
C ASN A 33 14.23 -17.17 -5.06
N LEU A 34 14.87 -16.80 -6.17
CA LEU A 34 15.09 -15.39 -6.57
C LEU A 34 13.78 -14.60 -6.64
N ARG A 35 12.69 -15.28 -7.03
CA ARG A 35 11.33 -14.72 -7.04
C ARG A 35 10.85 -14.29 -5.65
N THR A 36 11.20 -15.04 -4.61
CA THR A 36 10.82 -14.73 -3.23
C THR A 36 11.53 -13.47 -2.76
N GLN A 37 12.83 -13.35 -3.05
CA GLN A 37 13.61 -12.17 -2.67
C GLN A 37 13.11 -10.90 -3.37
N TYR A 38 12.81 -10.97 -4.67
CA TYR A 38 12.23 -9.83 -5.38
C TYR A 38 10.88 -9.39 -4.78
N ARG A 39 10.00 -10.34 -4.44
CA ARG A 39 8.72 -10.04 -3.79
C ARG A 39 8.93 -9.40 -2.42
N LEU A 40 9.88 -9.91 -1.63
CA LEU A 40 10.19 -9.36 -0.31
C LEU A 40 10.69 -7.92 -0.39
N SER A 41 11.60 -7.61 -1.33
CA SER A 41 12.07 -6.24 -1.53
C SER A 41 10.94 -5.27 -1.89
N LYS A 42 9.99 -5.71 -2.73
CA LYS A 42 8.82 -4.90 -3.07
C LYS A 42 7.91 -4.67 -1.86
N VAL A 43 7.61 -5.72 -1.10
CA VAL A 43 6.80 -5.61 0.13
C VAL A 43 7.47 -4.66 1.15
N GLU A 44 8.80 -4.71 1.25
CA GLU A 44 9.55 -3.82 2.13
C GLU A 44 9.44 -2.35 1.70
N GLU A 45 9.48 -2.08 0.40
CA GLU A 45 9.25 -0.75 -0.15
C GLU A 45 7.81 -0.27 0.10
N ASP A 46 6.82 -1.12 -0.15
CA ASP A 46 5.40 -0.80 0.08
C ASP A 46 5.15 -0.45 1.56
N ILE A 47 5.66 -1.25 2.50
CA ILE A 47 5.54 -0.99 3.95
C ILE A 47 6.26 0.30 4.35
N ARG A 48 7.43 0.60 3.77
CA ARG A 48 8.13 1.87 4.03
C ARG A 48 7.33 3.07 3.54
N ASN A 49 6.75 2.98 2.35
CA ASN A 49 5.94 4.04 1.77
C ASN A 49 4.68 4.27 2.59
N GLU A 50 4.00 3.20 2.99
CA GLU A 50 2.82 3.26 3.86
C GLU A 50 3.17 3.89 5.22
N ARG A 51 4.30 3.50 5.81
CA ARG A 51 4.80 4.12 7.05
C ARG A 51 5.04 5.62 6.88
N GLN A 52 5.68 6.03 5.79
CA GLN A 52 5.95 7.45 5.55
C GLN A 52 4.64 8.24 5.37
N PHE A 53 3.70 7.69 4.59
CA PHE A 53 2.38 8.29 4.40
C PHE A 53 1.66 8.55 5.73
N TYR A 54 1.61 7.55 6.62
CA TYR A 54 0.94 7.75 7.92
C TYR A 54 1.67 8.72 8.84
N LEU A 55 3.01 8.78 8.79
CA LEU A 55 3.75 9.78 9.56
C LEU A 55 3.41 11.20 9.11
N ASP A 56 3.36 11.42 7.79
CA ASP A 56 2.99 12.72 7.22
C ASP A 56 1.53 13.09 7.59
N GLU A 57 0.63 12.11 7.55
CA GLU A 57 -0.78 12.31 7.89
C GLU A 57 -0.98 12.59 9.39
N ILE A 58 -0.21 11.94 10.26
CA ILE A 58 -0.18 12.24 11.70
C ILE A 58 0.31 13.67 11.93
N GLU A 59 1.37 14.11 11.24
CA GLU A 59 1.88 15.47 11.41
C GLU A 59 0.86 16.53 10.97
N LYS A 60 0.18 16.30 9.83
CA LYS A 60 -0.90 17.18 9.36
C LYS A 60 -2.05 17.23 10.36
N ASN A 61 -2.53 16.07 10.81
CA ASN A 61 -3.63 16.00 11.78
C ASN A 61 -3.26 16.62 13.12
N ARG A 62 -2.00 16.51 13.55
CA ARG A 62 -1.50 17.16 14.76
C ARG A 62 -1.61 18.68 14.63
N LYS A 63 -1.17 19.25 13.50
CA LYS A 63 -1.30 20.69 13.22
C LYS A 63 -2.75 21.15 13.20
N ILE A 64 -3.62 20.40 12.51
CA ILE A 64 -5.06 20.67 12.48
C ILE A 64 -5.64 20.64 13.90
N SER A 65 -5.31 19.62 14.69
CA SER A 65 -5.78 19.50 16.08
C SER A 65 -5.31 20.67 16.95
N GLU A 66 -4.05 21.10 16.82
CA GLU A 66 -3.55 22.28 17.52
C GLU A 66 -4.32 23.53 17.11
N GLU A 67 -4.54 23.75 15.82
CA GLU A 67 -5.32 24.89 15.32
C GLU A 67 -6.77 24.90 15.83
N LEU A 68 -7.41 23.72 15.90
CA LEU A 68 -8.76 23.53 16.43
C LEU A 68 -8.85 23.79 17.93
N MET A 69 -7.85 23.35 18.70
CA MET A 69 -7.85 23.51 20.16
C MET A 69 -7.51 24.94 20.59
N THR A 70 -6.78 25.69 19.77
CA THR A 70 -6.31 27.03 20.14
C THR A 70 -7.33 28.13 19.83
N ASN A 71 -8.24 27.92 18.87
CA ASN A 71 -9.19 28.96 18.44
C ASN A 71 -10.60 28.40 18.16
N LEU A 72 -11.60 28.90 18.89
CA LEU A 72 -13.00 28.49 18.77
C LEU A 72 -13.60 28.83 17.40
N ASP A 73 -13.22 29.95 16.79
CA ASP A 73 -13.71 30.35 15.46
C ASP A 73 -13.22 29.40 14.37
N ASN A 74 -11.97 28.92 14.49
CA ASN A 74 -11.40 27.93 13.57
C ASN A 74 -12.10 26.56 13.71
N LEU A 75 -12.46 26.18 14.94
CA LEU A 75 -13.22 24.96 15.21
C LEU A 75 -14.62 25.02 14.59
N GLU A 76 -15.34 26.13 14.75
CA GLU A 76 -16.66 26.30 14.14
C GLU A 76 -16.59 26.28 12.61
N ARG A 77 -15.60 26.97 12.01
CA ARG A 77 -15.39 26.95 10.56
C ARG A 77 -15.10 25.53 10.06
N PHE A 78 -14.23 24.79 10.73
CA PHE A 78 -13.92 23.40 10.36
C PHE A 78 -15.14 22.48 10.46
N ALA A 79 -15.94 22.59 11.53
CA ALA A 79 -17.17 21.82 11.70
C ALA A 79 -18.19 22.12 10.58
N ARG A 80 -18.33 23.39 10.20
CA ARG A 80 -19.24 23.83 9.12
C ARG A 80 -18.76 23.42 7.73
N GLU A 81 -17.48 23.55 7.41
CA GLU A 81 -16.95 23.23 6.08
C GLU A 81 -16.77 21.72 5.86
N LYS A 82 -16.24 21.02 6.87
CA LYS A 82 -15.87 19.60 6.71
C LYS A 82 -17.00 18.64 7.02
N TYR A 83 -17.81 18.96 8.03
CA TYR A 83 -18.87 18.09 8.55
C TYR A 83 -20.28 18.65 8.35
N TRP A 84 -20.41 19.86 7.78
CA TRP A 84 -21.68 20.54 7.55
C TRP A 84 -22.55 20.60 8.82
N MET A 85 -21.90 20.78 9.97
CA MET A 85 -22.59 20.94 11.24
C MET A 85 -23.36 22.27 11.27
N LYS A 86 -24.56 22.24 11.85
CA LYS A 86 -25.44 23.40 12.08
C LYS A 86 -25.81 23.49 13.55
N ARG A 87 -26.20 24.68 14.01
CA ARG A 87 -26.79 24.84 15.35
C ARG A 87 -28.24 24.35 15.35
N ASP A 88 -28.74 23.92 16.50
CA ASP A 88 -30.13 23.42 16.63
C ASP A 88 -31.19 24.48 16.25
N ASN A 89 -30.83 25.76 16.34
CA ASN A 89 -31.68 26.90 16.00
C ASN A 89 -31.36 27.52 14.62
N GLU A 90 -30.64 26.81 13.75
CA GLU A 90 -30.20 27.31 12.44
C GLU A 90 -30.79 26.46 11.29
N ASP A 91 -31.52 27.13 10.38
CA ASP A 91 -32.06 26.53 9.17
C ASP A 91 -31.15 26.81 7.97
N VAL A 92 -30.60 25.74 7.37
CA VAL A 92 -29.69 25.82 6.22
C VAL A 92 -30.47 25.54 4.92
N TYR A 93 -30.47 26.49 4.00
CA TYR A 93 -31.16 26.36 2.71
C TYR A 93 -30.15 26.13 1.58
N LEU A 94 -30.29 25.04 0.83
CA LEU A 94 -29.49 24.78 -0.38
C LEU A 94 -30.25 25.30 -1.61
N ILE A 95 -29.84 26.45 -2.15
CA ILE A 95 -30.46 27.01 -3.36
C ILE A 95 -29.86 26.31 -4.58
N ILE A 96 -30.56 25.27 -5.04
CA ILE A 96 -30.24 24.62 -6.31
C ILE A 96 -30.90 25.44 -7.41
N ARG A 97 -30.09 26.06 -8.27
CA ARG A 97 -30.61 26.70 -9.49
C ARG A 97 -31.17 25.59 -10.38
N ARG A 98 -32.48 25.41 -10.36
CA ARG A 98 -33.17 24.49 -11.28
C ARG A 98 -32.97 25.06 -12.68
N GLU A 99 -32.14 24.42 -13.49
CA GLU A 99 -32.17 24.70 -14.93
C GLU A 99 -33.57 24.34 -15.43
N GLU A 100 -34.20 25.28 -16.14
CA GLU A 100 -35.58 25.21 -16.63
C GLU A 100 -35.74 24.07 -17.66
N GLY A 101 -35.76 22.82 -17.20
CA GLY A 101 -35.86 21.66 -18.07
C GLY A 101 -36.57 20.44 -17.48
N ASP A 102 -36.70 20.34 -16.14
CA ASP A 102 -37.08 19.07 -15.50
C ASP A 102 -38.53 18.98 -15.01
N SER A 103 -39.44 19.89 -15.45
CA SER A 103 -40.87 19.82 -15.08
C SER A 103 -41.74 18.96 -16.01
N LYS A 104 -41.14 18.19 -16.94
CA LYS A 104 -41.90 17.34 -17.89
C LYS A 104 -41.61 15.85 -17.76
N LYS A 105 -41.57 15.28 -16.56
CA LYS A 105 -41.76 13.82 -16.38
C LYS A 105 -42.51 13.49 -15.10
N THR A 106 -43.83 13.62 -15.15
CA THR A 106 -44.76 12.83 -14.33
C THR A 106 -46.13 12.95 -15.00
N LYS A 107 -46.51 11.91 -15.75
CA LYS A 107 -47.87 11.63 -16.19
C LYS A 107 -48.15 10.18 -15.82
#